data_AF-A0A7C1MLD6-F1
#
_entry.id   AF-A0A7C1MLD6-F1
#
_cell.length_a   1.000
_cell.length_b   1.000
_cell.length_c   1.000
_cell.angle_alpha   90.00
_cell.angle_beta   90.00
_cell.angle_gamma   90.00
#
_symmetry.space_group_name_H-M   'P 1'
#
loop_
_entity.id
_entity.type
_entity.pdbx_description
1 polymer ?
#
loop_
_entity_poly.entity_id
_entity_poly.type
_entity_poly.pdbx_seq_one_letter_code
_entity_poly.pdbx_strand_id
1 'polypeptide(L)'
;MGRKNFYIIDSCSLIDLNRHNPIDVFPSLWKKIGELINSDMMISHIQVFNEIIQQDDTLAEWLKKYRKMFRNVTLKQAEIVSEILKKYPSFVKIDKQYDADPWLIKKKSPSLKME
;
A
#
# COMPACT_ATOMS: atom_id res chain seq x y z
N MET A 1 -8.73 -15.28 22.07
CA MET A 1 -8.64 -15.05 20.61
C MET A 1 -7.74 -13.84 20.38
N GLY A 2 -6.54 -14.03 19.82
CA GLY A 2 -5.56 -12.95 19.66
C GLY A 2 -6.04 -11.87 18.68
N ARG A 3 -5.70 -10.60 18.93
CA ARG A 3 -6.01 -9.50 17.99
C ARG A 3 -5.33 -9.77 16.65
N LYS A 4 -6.12 -9.82 15.57
CA LYS A 4 -5.61 -9.80 14.19
C LYS A 4 -5.34 -8.36 13.79
N ASN A 5 -4.07 -8.04 13.48
CA ASN A 5 -3.68 -6.71 13.01
C ASN A 5 -3.87 -6.60 11.50
N PHE A 6 -4.45 -5.49 11.05
CA PHE A 6 -4.62 -5.18 9.63
C PHE A 6 -3.58 -4.14 9.20
N TYR A 7 -2.88 -4.39 8.10
CA TYR A 7 -1.77 -3.58 7.62
C TYR A 7 -2.13 -2.83 6.33
N ILE A 8 -1.69 -1.58 6.25
CA ILE A 8 -1.66 -0.78 5.02
C ILE A 8 -0.20 -0.45 4.78
N ILE A 9 0.34 -0.93 3.67
CA ILE A 9 1.78 -0.84 3.40
C ILE A 9 2.08 0.18 2.31
N ASP A 10 3.14 0.97 2.53
CA ASP A 10 3.63 1.98 1.59
C ASP A 10 4.70 1.43 0.63
N SER A 11 4.96 2.15 -0.46
CA SER A 11 6.02 1.83 -1.42
C SER A 11 7.39 1.83 -0.76
N CYS A 12 7.72 2.84 0.05
CA CYS A 12 9.02 2.93 0.72
C CYS A 12 9.29 1.71 1.61
N SER A 13 8.27 1.22 2.32
CA SER A 13 8.40 0.06 3.20
C SER A 13 8.65 -1.23 2.43
N LEU A 14 7.99 -1.42 1.28
CA LEU A 14 8.22 -2.57 0.40
C LEU A 14 9.60 -2.51 -0.27
N ILE A 15 10.02 -1.32 -0.71
CA ILE A 15 11.33 -1.09 -1.33
C ILE A 15 12.45 -1.34 -0.32
N ASP A 16 12.36 -0.77 0.88
CA ASP A 16 13.37 -0.96 1.92
C ASP A 16 13.41 -2.41 2.40
N LEU A 17 12.27 -3.10 2.47
CA LEU A 17 12.24 -4.52 2.76
C LEU A 17 12.99 -5.32 1.69
N ASN A 18 12.75 -5.07 0.40
CA ASN A 18 13.46 -5.78 -0.66
C ASN A 18 14.95 -5.45 -0.68
N ARG A 19 15.33 -4.22 -0.34
CA ARG A 19 16.72 -3.80 -0.26
C ARG A 19 17.50 -4.55 0.81
N HIS A 20 16.94 -4.73 2.00
CA HIS A 20 17.63 -5.35 3.14
C HIS A 20 17.36 -6.85 3.27
N ASN A 21 16.21 -7.31 2.75
CA ASN A 21 15.81 -8.69 2.71
C ASN A 21 15.32 -9.07 1.31
N PRO A 22 16.22 -9.22 0.33
CA PRO A 22 15.86 -9.53 -1.05
C PRO A 22 15.01 -10.79 -1.18
N ILE A 23 14.10 -10.78 -2.16
CA ILE A 23 13.12 -11.86 -2.40
C ILE A 23 13.77 -13.22 -2.63
N ASP A 24 14.88 -13.24 -3.36
CA ASP A 24 15.65 -14.43 -3.72
C ASP A 24 16.51 -14.95 -2.56
N VAL A 25 16.99 -14.07 -1.67
CA VAL A 25 17.79 -14.42 -0.50
C VAL A 25 16.92 -14.84 0.70
N PHE A 26 15.76 -14.21 0.90
CA PHE A 26 14.87 -14.42 2.05
C PHE A 26 13.46 -14.93 1.66
N PRO A 27 13.33 -16.02 0.89
CA PRO A 27 12.04 -16.44 0.33
C PRO A 27 10.99 -16.81 1.39
N SER A 28 11.42 -17.26 2.57
CA SER A 28 10.51 -17.60 3.68
C SER A 28 9.82 -16.37 4.29
N LEU A 29 10.51 -15.22 4.32
CA LEU A 29 9.94 -13.95 4.76
C LEU A 29 8.88 -13.47 3.77
N TRP A 30 9.22 -13.46 2.49
CA TRP A 30 8.31 -13.05 1.42
C TRP A 30 7.11 -13.98 1.29
N LYS A 31 7.27 -15.27 1.57
CA LYS A 31 6.14 -16.19 1.67
C LYS A 31 5.15 -15.77 2.77
N LYS A 32 5.62 -15.41 3.97
CA LYS A 32 4.75 -14.92 5.06
C LYS A 32 4.04 -13.62 4.69
N ILE A 33 4.70 -12.71 3.99
CA ILE A 33 4.04 -11.50 3.47
C ILE A 33 2.96 -11.88 2.45
N GLY A 34 3.24 -12.79 1.54
CA GLY A 34 2.25 -13.33 0.61
C GLY A 34 1.04 -13.96 1.33
N GLU A 35 1.27 -14.68 2.44
CA GLU A 35 0.20 -15.24 3.28
C GLU A 35 -0.67 -14.14 3.93
N LEU A 36 -0.05 -13.05 4.41
CA LEU A 36 -0.79 -11.89 4.93
C LEU A 36 -1.62 -11.20 3.85
N ILE A 37 -1.08 -11.08 2.65
CA ILE A 37 -1.80 -10.51 1.50
C ILE A 37 -2.98 -11.41 1.09
N ASN A 38 -2.73 -12.72 0.95
CA ASN A 38 -3.74 -13.70 0.53
C ASN A 38 -4.87 -13.86 1.55
N SER A 39 -4.60 -13.56 2.83
CA SER A 39 -5.60 -13.53 3.89
C SER A 39 -6.31 -12.18 4.04
N ASP A 40 -6.11 -11.25 3.09
CA ASP A 40 -6.63 -9.88 3.11
C ASP A 40 -6.24 -9.10 4.39
N MET A 41 -5.16 -9.50 5.07
CA MET A 41 -4.65 -8.83 6.28
C MET A 41 -3.65 -7.71 5.95
N MET A 42 -3.16 -7.65 4.72
CA MET A 42 -2.29 -6.61 4.21
C MET A 42 -2.79 -6.11 2.85
N ILE A 43 -3.03 -4.81 2.74
CA ILE A 43 -3.43 -4.16 1.48
C ILE A 43 -2.57 -2.94 1.21
N SER A 44 -2.67 -2.39 0.02
CA SER A 44 -2.12 -1.08 -0.30
C SER A 44 -2.99 -0.32 -1.30
N HIS A 45 -2.64 0.93 -1.55
CA HIS A 45 -3.27 1.76 -2.57
C HIS A 45 -2.70 1.44 -3.95
N ILE A 46 -3.51 1.53 -5.00
CA ILE A 46 -3.07 1.26 -6.39
C ILE A 46 -1.84 2.08 -6.80
N GLN A 47 -1.71 3.29 -6.24
CA GLN A 47 -0.59 4.17 -6.51
C GLN A 47 0.76 3.62 -6.01
N VAL A 48 0.77 2.87 -4.91
CA VAL A 48 1.99 2.21 -4.42
C VAL A 48 2.53 1.23 -5.45
N PHE A 49 1.66 0.47 -6.11
CA PHE A 49 2.10 -0.39 -7.20
C PHE A 49 2.67 0.41 -8.37
N ASN A 50 2.00 1.50 -8.76
CA ASN A 50 2.42 2.33 -9.89
C ASN A 50 3.81 2.97 -9.63
N GLU A 51 4.10 3.35 -8.39
CA GLU A 51 5.44 3.83 -8.02
C GLU A 51 6.49 2.72 -8.10
N ILE A 52 6.18 1.52 -7.61
CA ILE A 52 7.16 0.41 -7.56
C ILE A 52 7.50 -0.11 -8.95
N ILE A 53 6.52 -0.24 -9.86
CA ILE A 53 6.77 -0.72 -11.23
C ILE A 53 7.68 0.21 -12.04
N GLN A 54 7.87 1.47 -11.61
CA GLN A 54 8.79 2.40 -12.25
C GLN A 54 10.22 2.33 -11.69
N GLN A 55 10.42 1.69 -10.54
CA GLN A 55 11.65 1.82 -9.76
C GLN A 55 12.37 0.49 -9.46
N ASP A 56 11.66 -0.64 -9.38
CA ASP A 56 12.25 -1.93 -9.00
C ASP A 56 11.63 -3.10 -9.77
N ASP A 57 12.38 -3.66 -10.72
CA ASP A 57 11.92 -4.76 -11.58
C ASP A 57 11.63 -6.06 -10.81
N THR A 58 12.47 -6.40 -9.83
CA THR A 58 12.33 -7.67 -9.10
C THR A 58 11.13 -7.64 -8.17
N LEU A 59 10.98 -6.54 -7.43
CA LEU A 59 9.83 -6.32 -6.57
C LEU A 59 8.54 -6.18 -7.38
N ALA A 60 8.60 -5.49 -8.54
CA ALA A 60 7.47 -5.37 -9.44
C ALA A 60 6.96 -6.73 -9.93
N GLU A 61 7.84 -7.61 -10.39
CA GLU A 61 7.47 -8.97 -10.82
C GLU A 61 6.83 -9.80 -9.70
N TRP A 62 7.33 -9.64 -8.47
CA TRP A 62 6.72 -10.29 -7.31
C TRP A 62 5.33 -9.73 -7.01
N LEU A 63 5.17 -8.40 -7.00
CA LEU A 63 3.90 -7.73 -6.69
C LEU A 63 2.83 -7.94 -7.78
N LYS A 64 3.20 -8.19 -9.03
CA LYS A 64 2.24 -8.58 -10.08
C LYS A 64 1.44 -9.83 -9.69
N LYS A 65 2.03 -10.78 -8.97
CA LYS A 65 1.35 -11.99 -8.46
C LYS A 65 0.30 -11.66 -7.39
N TYR A 66 0.48 -10.54 -6.70
CA TYR A 66 -0.36 -10.07 -5.58
C TYR A 66 -1.20 -8.85 -5.95
N ARG A 67 -1.49 -8.62 -7.24
CA ARG A 67 -2.21 -7.43 -7.74
C ARG A 67 -3.49 -7.12 -6.96
N LYS A 68 -4.19 -8.14 -6.45
CA LYS A 68 -5.44 -8.03 -5.67
C LYS A 68 -5.29 -7.25 -4.36
N MET A 69 -4.08 -7.12 -3.80
CA MET A 69 -3.83 -6.35 -2.58
C MET A 69 -4.02 -4.85 -2.80
N PHE A 70 -3.87 -4.39 -4.04
CA PHE A 70 -3.93 -2.99 -4.40
C PHE A 70 -5.37 -2.57 -4.65
N ARG A 71 -5.86 -1.65 -3.83
CA ARG A 71 -7.24 -1.16 -3.89
C ARG A 71 -7.26 0.21 -4.58
N ASN A 72 -8.27 0.42 -5.42
CA ASN A 72 -8.51 1.72 -6.05
C ASN A 72 -9.06 2.73 -5.03
N VAL A 73 -8.92 4.01 -5.40
CA VAL A 73 -9.51 5.14 -4.69
C VAL A 73 -11.04 4.97 -4.63
N THR A 74 -11.61 5.11 -3.43
CA THR A 74 -13.06 5.35 -3.29
C THR A 74 -13.36 6.84 -3.42
N LEU A 75 -14.53 7.24 -3.95
CA LEU A 75 -14.94 8.65 -4.07
C LEU A 75 -14.78 9.42 -2.76
N LYS A 76 -15.17 8.79 -1.64
CA LYS A 76 -15.01 9.36 -0.30
C LYS A 76 -13.53 9.62 0.04
N GLN A 77 -12.62 8.71 -0.27
CA GLN A 77 -11.19 8.94 -0.08
C GLN A 77 -10.68 10.09 -0.94
N ALA A 78 -11.12 10.20 -2.20
CA ALA A 78 -10.75 11.31 -3.07
C ALA A 78 -11.19 12.67 -2.50
N GLU A 79 -12.41 12.77 -1.97
CA GLU A 79 -12.91 13.97 -1.30
C GLU A 79 -12.03 14.37 -0.11
N ILE A 80 -11.73 13.41 0.76
CA ILE A 80 -10.91 13.66 1.95
C ILE A 80 -9.48 14.05 1.59
N VAL A 81 -8.89 13.39 0.59
CA VAL A 81 -7.57 13.76 0.08
C VAL A 81 -7.63 15.17 -0.51
N SER A 82 -8.66 15.52 -1.28
CA SER A 82 -8.86 16.87 -1.80
C SER A 82 -8.93 17.92 -0.69
N GLU A 83 -9.63 17.63 0.41
CA GLU A 83 -9.69 18.52 1.59
C GLU A 83 -8.32 18.68 2.26
N ILE A 84 -7.57 17.59 2.42
CA ILE A 84 -6.21 17.61 2.97
C ILE A 84 -5.30 18.45 2.08
N LEU A 85 -5.37 18.29 0.76
CA LEU A 85 -4.54 19.02 -0.20
C LEU A 85 -4.89 20.51 -0.29
N LYS A 86 -6.17 20.87 -0.13
CA LYS A 86 -6.58 22.28 0.00
C LYS A 86 -5.97 22.93 1.23
N LYS A 87 -5.84 22.19 2.33
CA LYS A 87 -5.29 22.69 3.61
C LYS A 87 -3.76 22.64 3.65
N TYR A 88 -3.16 21.65 2.99
CA TYR A 88 -1.73 21.39 2.95
C TYR A 88 -1.27 21.19 1.49
N PRO A 89 -1.23 22.25 0.67
CA PRO A 89 -0.92 22.13 -0.75
C PRO A 89 0.50 21.63 -1.03
N SER A 90 1.45 21.79 -0.09
CA SER A 90 2.80 21.24 -0.16
C SER A 90 2.88 19.73 0.11
N PHE A 91 1.75 19.08 0.41
CA PHE A 91 1.70 17.66 0.73
C PHE A 91 1.80 16.76 -0.50
N VAL A 92 1.63 17.31 -1.71
CA VAL A 92 1.86 16.61 -2.98
C VAL A 92 3.12 17.13 -3.62
N LYS A 93 3.91 16.20 -4.14
CA LYS A 93 5.10 16.50 -4.93
C LYS A 93 4.69 16.68 -6.40
N ILE A 94 4.65 17.93 -6.87
CA ILE A 94 4.20 18.31 -8.23
C ILE A 94 5.13 17.70 -9.31
N ASP A 95 6.37 17.38 -8.95
CA ASP A 95 7.38 16.74 -9.79
C ASP A 95 7.21 15.21 -9.92
N LYS A 96 6.32 14.59 -9.13
CA LYS A 96 6.06 13.15 -9.20
C LYS A 96 4.84 12.82 -10.06
N GLN A 97 5.02 11.90 -11.02
CA GLN A 97 3.92 11.34 -11.81
C GLN A 97 2.94 10.52 -10.96
N TYR A 98 3.45 9.85 -9.92
CA TYR A 98 2.66 9.07 -8.98
C TYR A 98 3.07 9.41 -7.55
N ASP A 99 2.09 9.78 -6.72
CA ASP A 99 2.29 10.10 -5.30
C ASP A 99 1.30 9.32 -4.41
N ALA A 100 1.80 8.30 -3.72
CA ALA A 100 1.04 7.44 -2.81
C ALA A 100 0.76 8.09 -1.46
N ASP A 101 1.61 9.04 -1.03
CA ASP A 101 1.60 9.64 0.31
C ASP A 101 0.22 10.24 0.70
N PRO A 102 -0.49 10.98 -0.18
CA PRO A 102 -1.82 11.51 0.13
C PRO A 102 -2.88 10.43 0.41
N TRP A 103 -2.72 9.23 -0.15
CA TRP A 103 -3.74 8.17 -0.11
C TRP A 103 -3.66 7.29 1.13
N LEU A 104 -2.50 7.24 1.79
CA LEU A 104 -2.26 6.34 2.91
C LEU A 104 -2.72 6.90 4.27
N ILE A 105 -3.08 8.19 4.33
CA ILE A 105 -3.45 8.88 5.57
C ILE A 105 -4.82 8.47 6.13
N LYS A 106 -5.68 7.76 5.36
CA LYS A 106 -6.99 7.38 5.90
C LYS A 106 -7.50 5.99 5.50
N LYS A 107 -7.40 5.07 6.47
CA LYS A 107 -8.41 4.05 6.75
C LYS A 107 -8.71 4.03 8.25
N LYS A 108 -9.74 4.76 8.67
CA LYS A 108 -10.44 4.46 9.92
C LYS A 108 -11.69 3.69 9.51
N SER A 109 -11.68 2.37 9.64
CA SER A 109 -12.88 1.56 9.45
C SER A 109 -13.93 2.01 10.46
N PRO A 110 -15.15 2.42 10.05
CA PRO A 110 -16.29 2.33 10.93
C PRO A 110 -16.49 0.83 11.19
N SER A 111 -16.48 0.45 12.47
CA SER A 111 -17.05 -0.81 12.93
C SER A 111 -18.34 -1.11 12.18
N LEU A 112 -18.40 -2.24 11.47
CA LEU A 112 -19.67 -2.80 10.99
C LEU A 112 -20.53 -3.02 12.23
N LYS A 113 -21.53 -2.16 12.42
CA LYS A 113 -22.77 -2.58 13.04
C LYS A 113 -23.52 -3.29 11.93
N MET A 114 -23.64 -4.61 12.02
CA MET A 114 -24.70 -5.32 11.32
C MET A 114 -25.86 -5.44 12.32
N GLU A 115 -27.04 -5.15 11.79
CA GLU A 115 -28.35 -5.31 12.40
C GLU A 115 -28.59 -6.74 12.88
#